data_AF-A0A517ZMV7-F1
#
_entry.id   AF-A0A517ZMV7-F1
#
_cell.length_a   1.000
_cell.length_b   1.000
_cell.length_c   1.000
_cell.angle_alpha   90.00
_cell.angle_beta   90.00
_cell.angle_gamma   90.00
#
_symmetry.space_group_name_H-M   'P 1'
#
loop_
_entity.id
_entity.type
_entity.pdbx_description
1 polymer ?
#
loop_
_entity_poly.entity_id
_entity_poly.type
_entity_poly.pdbx_seq_one_letter_code
_entity_poly.pdbx_strand_id
1 'polypeptide(L)'
;MTDLRLAIGLVALMSGLMVMSNILAIVFGLRLKRLLRDVPCIESYDDLYDLKAEVRVQMHGALLGLALIGLTLLTTVAGTILYGRIFFFIAMLVCSLYGVTAFWLTNLEKKVRAIPVTNDEFQKERDHIAHVWVKKAFPDW
;
A
#
# COMPACT_ATOMS: atom_id res chain seq x y z
N MET A 1 2.13 -36.20 14.87
CA MET A 1 1.76 -36.02 13.45
C MET A 1 1.06 -34.68 13.35
N THR A 2 1.74 -33.66 12.86
CA THR A 2 1.12 -32.38 12.53
C THR A 2 0.14 -32.60 11.39
N ASP A 3 -1.11 -32.14 11.55
CA ASP A 3 -2.15 -32.34 10.55
C ASP A 3 -1.74 -31.60 9.26
N LEU A 4 -1.48 -32.38 8.20
CA LEU A 4 -1.12 -31.88 6.88
C LEU A 4 -2.18 -30.91 6.34
N ARG A 5 -3.46 -31.09 6.71
CA ARG A 5 -4.55 -30.20 6.32
C ARG A 5 -4.38 -28.81 6.93
N LEU A 6 -3.93 -28.73 8.17
CA LEU A 6 -3.69 -27.45 8.85
C LEU A 6 -2.48 -26.72 8.23
N ALA A 7 -1.43 -27.44 7.82
CA ALA A 7 -0.30 -26.85 7.09
C ALA A 7 -0.77 -26.22 5.77
N ILE A 8 -1.52 -26.99 4.98
CA ILE A 8 -2.06 -26.53 3.70
C ILE A 8 -2.98 -25.32 3.92
N GLY A 9 -3.83 -25.36 4.94
CA GLY A 9 -4.72 -24.26 5.30
C GLY A 9 -3.98 -22.97 5.65
N LEU A 10 -2.91 -23.05 6.43
CA LEU A 10 -2.09 -21.88 6.79
C LEU A 10 -1.34 -21.31 5.59
N VAL A 11 -0.79 -22.16 4.73
CA VAL A 11 -0.13 -21.71 3.49
C VAL A 11 -1.14 -21.03 2.56
N ALA A 12 -2.33 -21.61 2.39
CA ALA A 12 -3.40 -21.05 1.58
C ALA A 12 -3.88 -19.70 2.13
N LEU A 13 -4.11 -19.59 3.45
CA LEU A 13 -4.50 -18.36 4.10
C LEU A 13 -3.44 -17.26 3.91
N MET A 14 -2.18 -17.55 4.22
CA MET A 14 -1.07 -16.61 4.04
C MET A 14 -0.95 -16.14 2.59
N SER A 15 -1.04 -17.08 1.64
CA SER A 15 -0.96 -16.78 0.21
C SER A 15 -2.13 -15.90 -0.23
N GLY A 16 -3.35 -16.20 0.23
CA GLY A 16 -4.54 -15.39 -0.05
C GLY A 16 -4.43 -13.96 0.48
N LEU A 17 -3.97 -13.80 1.73
CA LEU A 17 -3.74 -12.47 2.34
C LEU A 17 -2.68 -11.67 1.58
N MET A 18 -1.62 -12.34 1.12
CA MET A 18 -0.57 -11.69 0.34
C MET A 18 -1.06 -11.28 -1.06
N VAL A 19 -1.83 -12.14 -1.72
CA VAL A 19 -2.44 -11.82 -3.02
C VAL A 19 -3.38 -10.63 -2.87
N MET A 20 -4.23 -10.61 -1.84
CA MET A 20 -5.12 -9.47 -1.57
C MET A 20 -4.34 -8.18 -1.31
N SER A 21 -3.26 -8.24 -0.52
CA SER A 21 -2.37 -7.09 -0.28
C SER A 21 -1.76 -6.56 -1.58
N ASN A 22 -1.33 -7.45 -2.48
CA ASN A 22 -0.77 -7.08 -3.78
C ASN A 22 -1.82 -6.47 -4.71
N ILE A 23 -3.02 -7.04 -4.79
CA ILE A 23 -4.12 -6.48 -5.58
C ILE A 23 -4.43 -5.07 -5.11
N LEU A 24 -4.52 -4.86 -3.78
CA LEU A 24 -4.78 -3.55 -3.20
C LEU A 24 -3.68 -2.53 -3.60
N ALA A 25 -2.41 -2.91 -3.47
CA ALA A 25 -1.28 -2.07 -3.88
C ALA A 25 -1.28 -1.74 -5.38
N ILE A 26 -1.63 -2.72 -6.23
CA ILE A 26 -1.75 -2.52 -7.68
C ILE A 26 -2.88 -1.55 -8.00
N VAL A 27 -4.06 -1.71 -7.40
CA VAL A 27 -5.20 -0.82 -7.60
C VAL A 27 -4.84 0.61 -7.21
N PHE A 28 -4.19 0.82 -6.07
CA PHE A 28 -3.74 2.16 -5.66
C PHE A 28 -2.68 2.74 -6.60
N GLY A 29 -1.71 1.93 -7.04
CA GLY A 29 -0.72 2.40 -8.00
C GLY A 29 -1.31 2.76 -9.36
N LEU A 30 -2.33 2.03 -9.84
CA LEU A 30 -3.05 2.38 -11.07
C LEU A 30 -3.82 3.70 -10.92
N ARG A 31 -4.39 3.97 -9.74
CA ARG A 31 -5.04 5.25 -9.44
C ARG A 31 -4.04 6.41 -9.41
N LEU A 32 -2.86 6.24 -8.81
CA LEU A 32 -1.81 7.27 -8.86
C LEU A 32 -1.30 7.51 -10.27
N LYS A 33 -1.14 6.45 -11.07
CA LYS A 33 -0.78 6.58 -12.49
C LYS A 33 -1.82 7.38 -13.26
N ARG A 34 -3.11 7.16 -12.98
CA ARG A 34 -4.21 7.93 -13.56
C ARG A 34 -4.13 9.39 -13.13
N LEU A 35 -3.99 9.66 -11.83
CA LEU A 35 -3.84 11.02 -11.31
C LEU A 35 -2.65 11.75 -11.95
N LEU A 36 -1.48 11.12 -12.05
CA LEU A 36 -0.30 11.72 -12.69
C LEU A 36 -0.48 12.04 -14.18
N ARG A 37 -1.39 11.33 -14.86
CA ARG A 37 -1.71 11.58 -16.26
C ARG A 37 -2.74 12.69 -16.40
N ASP A 38 -3.73 12.69 -15.52
CA ASP A 38 -4.87 13.60 -15.58
C ASP A 38 -4.50 14.98 -14.98
N VAL A 39 -3.60 15.01 -13.99
CA VAL A 39 -3.07 16.21 -13.31
C VAL A 39 -1.53 16.25 -13.45
N PRO A 40 -1.00 16.65 -14.62
CA PRO A 40 0.45 16.77 -14.83
C PRO A 40 1.06 18.00 -14.12
N CYS A 41 0.24 19.01 -13.83
CA CYS A 41 0.58 20.24 -13.11
C CYS A 41 -0.67 20.68 -12.33
N ILE A 42 -0.50 21.15 -11.10
CA ILE A 42 -1.60 21.69 -10.29
C ILE A 42 -1.76 23.17 -10.65
N GLU A 43 -2.83 23.48 -11.38
CA GLU A 43 -3.12 24.83 -11.86
C GLU A 43 -4.44 25.38 -11.32
N SER A 44 -5.26 24.50 -10.72
CA SER A 44 -6.60 24.82 -10.23
C SER A 44 -6.88 24.19 -8.87
N TYR A 45 -7.95 24.67 -8.22
CA TYR A 45 -8.48 24.04 -7.01
C TYR A 45 -9.09 22.67 -7.27
N ASP A 46 -9.56 22.41 -8.50
CA ASP A 46 -10.09 21.10 -8.88
C ASP A 46 -8.97 20.05 -8.90
N ASP A 47 -7.78 20.40 -9.38
CA ASP A 47 -6.59 19.53 -9.34
C ASP A 47 -6.19 19.16 -7.91
N LEU A 48 -6.26 20.13 -6.99
CA LEU A 48 -6.02 19.89 -5.57
C LEU A 48 -7.09 19.01 -4.94
N TYR A 49 -8.34 19.16 -5.36
CA TYR A 49 -9.44 18.31 -4.91
C TYR A 49 -9.24 16.86 -5.35
N ASP A 50 -8.84 16.64 -6.60
CA ASP A 50 -8.54 15.31 -7.13
C ASP A 50 -7.36 14.67 -6.38
N LEU A 51 -6.30 15.43 -6.11
CA LEU A 51 -5.18 14.97 -5.29
C LEU A 51 -5.65 14.57 -3.88
N LYS A 52 -6.44 15.42 -3.21
CA LYS A 52 -6.99 15.17 -1.87
C LYS A 52 -7.87 13.92 -1.83
N ALA A 53 -8.72 13.73 -2.83
CA ALA A 53 -9.61 12.59 -2.93
C ALA A 53 -8.82 11.28 -3.07
N GLU A 54 -7.79 11.27 -3.94
CA GLU A 54 -6.94 10.10 -4.13
C GLU A 54 -6.11 9.77 -2.89
N VAL A 55 -5.48 10.77 -2.28
CA VAL A 55 -4.71 10.59 -1.03
C VAL A 55 -5.60 10.08 0.09
N ARG A 56 -6.81 10.61 0.25
CA ARG A 56 -7.78 10.14 1.25
C ARG A 56 -8.06 8.65 1.09
N VAL A 57 -8.33 8.18 -0.12
CA VAL A 57 -8.60 6.75 -0.35
C VAL A 57 -7.37 5.91 -0.03
N GLN A 58 -6.17 6.38 -0.35
CA GLN A 58 -4.95 5.65 -0.02
C GLN A 58 -4.66 5.60 1.48
N MET A 59 -4.89 6.67 2.23
CA MET A 59 -4.69 6.65 3.68
C MET A 59 -5.60 5.62 4.36
N HIS A 60 -6.88 5.56 3.98
CA HIS A 60 -7.80 4.54 4.47
C HIS A 60 -7.42 3.13 3.97
N GLY A 61 -7.00 3.04 2.71
CA GLY A 61 -6.50 1.80 2.11
C GLY A 61 -5.25 1.26 2.80
N ALA A 62 -4.36 2.13 3.25
CA ALA A 62 -3.14 1.77 3.96
C ALA A 62 -3.45 1.13 5.32
N LEU A 63 -4.54 1.52 5.99
CA LEU A 63 -4.99 0.86 7.22
C LEU A 63 -5.41 -0.58 6.97
N LEU A 64 -6.17 -0.82 5.88
CA LEU A 64 -6.52 -2.17 5.46
C LEU A 64 -5.27 -2.98 5.07
N GLY A 65 -4.34 -2.36 4.33
CA GLY A 65 -3.07 -2.96 3.98
C GLY A 65 -2.25 -3.37 5.22
N LEU A 66 -2.20 -2.50 6.23
CA LEU A 66 -1.54 -2.77 7.51
C LEU A 66 -2.18 -3.95 8.24
N ALA A 67 -3.52 -4.02 8.27
CA ALA A 67 -4.23 -5.16 8.85
C ALA A 67 -3.91 -6.48 8.12
N LEU A 68 -3.87 -6.48 6.78
CA LEU A 68 -3.53 -7.65 5.98
C LEU A 68 -2.08 -8.11 6.19
N ILE A 69 -1.13 -7.17 6.24
CA ILE A 69 0.28 -7.47 6.54
C ILE A 69 0.42 -8.02 7.95
N GLY A 70 -0.26 -7.42 8.94
CA GLY A 70 -0.27 -7.89 10.32
C GLY A 70 -0.78 -9.32 10.43
N LEU A 71 -1.89 -9.65 9.77
CA LEU A 71 -2.44 -11.01 9.77
C LEU A 71 -1.52 -12.01 9.04
N THR A 72 -0.88 -11.57 7.95
CA THR A 72 0.12 -12.40 7.24
C THR A 72 1.32 -12.69 8.14
N LEU A 73 1.80 -11.70 8.90
CA LEU A 73 2.90 -11.87 9.85
C LEU A 73 2.52 -12.84 10.97
N LEU A 74 1.33 -12.70 11.56
CA LEU A 74 0.83 -13.64 12.57
C LEU A 74 0.74 -15.07 12.04
N THR A 75 0.21 -15.23 10.83
CA THR A 75 0.13 -16.54 10.15
C THR A 75 1.52 -17.12 9.91
N THR A 76 2.48 -16.28 9.53
CA THR A 76 3.89 -16.68 9.31
C THR A 76 4.56 -17.15 10.60
N VAL A 77 4.40 -16.40 11.69
CA VAL A 77 4.96 -16.76 13.00
C VAL A 77 4.34 -18.06 13.50
N ALA A 78 3.01 -18.16 13.48
CA ALA A 78 2.30 -19.37 13.89
C ALA A 78 2.70 -20.60 13.05
N GLY A 79 2.73 -20.46 11.72
CA GLY A 79 3.14 -21.52 10.81
C GLY A 79 4.60 -21.94 11.01
N THR A 80 5.49 -20.99 11.28
CA THR A 80 6.91 -21.27 11.56
C THR A 80 7.09 -22.03 12.89
N ILE A 81 6.33 -21.68 13.93
CA ILE A 81 6.37 -22.40 15.21
C ILE A 81 5.86 -23.84 15.06
N LEU A 82 4.79 -24.04 14.30
CA LEU A 82 4.14 -25.35 14.15
C LEU A 82 4.84 -26.29 13.15
N TYR A 83 5.39 -25.75 12.07
CA TYR A 83 5.92 -26.53 10.93
C TYR A 83 7.40 -26.26 10.65
N GLY A 84 8.04 -25.43 11.46
CA GLY A 84 9.48 -25.17 11.41
C GLY A 84 9.93 -24.34 10.20
N ARG A 85 11.20 -24.53 9.84
CA ARG A 85 11.92 -23.68 8.86
C ARG A 85 11.35 -23.73 7.45
N ILE A 86 10.74 -24.83 7.03
CA ILE A 86 10.19 -24.96 5.67
C ILE A 86 9.07 -23.94 5.46
N PHE A 87 8.18 -23.77 6.44
CA PHE A 87 7.11 -22.79 6.37
C PHE A 87 7.66 -21.36 6.27
N PHE A 88 8.71 -21.05 7.04
CA PHE A 88 9.39 -19.76 7.00
C PHE A 88 9.94 -19.44 5.60
N PHE A 89 10.61 -20.40 4.94
CA PHE A 89 11.12 -20.19 3.59
C PHE A 89 10.01 -19.95 2.56
N ILE A 90 8.90 -20.71 2.65
CA ILE A 90 7.72 -20.49 1.80
C ILE A 90 7.14 -19.09 2.05
N ALA A 91 7.00 -18.69 3.31
CA ALA A 91 6.52 -17.36 3.67
C ALA A 91 7.41 -16.25 3.13
N MET A 92 8.74 -16.37 3.25
CA MET A 92 9.67 -15.39 2.68
C MET A 92 9.54 -15.28 1.16
N LEU A 93 9.41 -16.42 0.46
CA LEU A 93 9.21 -16.45 -0.99
C LEU A 93 7.94 -15.67 -1.37
N VAL A 94 6.82 -15.94 -0.69
CA VAL A 94 5.53 -15.27 -0.92
C VAL A 94 5.62 -13.76 -0.61
N CYS A 95 6.28 -13.38 0.48
CA CYS A 95 6.48 -11.97 0.86
C CYS A 95 7.40 -11.21 -0.11
N SER A 96 8.36 -11.87 -0.77
CA SER A 96 9.29 -11.21 -1.69
C SER A 96 8.59 -10.51 -2.86
N LEU A 97 7.48 -11.08 -3.35
CA LEU A 97 6.67 -10.50 -4.42
C LEU A 97 6.03 -9.17 -4.00
N TYR A 98 5.62 -9.06 -2.74
CA TYR A 98 5.08 -7.81 -2.19
C TYR A 98 6.14 -6.71 -2.09
N GLY A 99 7.40 -7.06 -1.87
CA GLY A 99 8.50 -6.09 -1.89
C GLY A 99 8.59 -5.34 -3.23
N VAL A 100 8.37 -6.05 -4.35
CA VAL A 100 8.39 -5.45 -5.70
C VAL A 100 7.24 -4.47 -5.89
N THR A 101 6.02 -4.86 -5.53
CA THR A 101 4.83 -4.01 -5.69
C THR A 101 4.87 -2.79 -4.75
N ALA A 102 5.34 -2.97 -3.51
CA ALA A 102 5.52 -1.88 -2.56
C ALA A 102 6.57 -0.87 -3.04
N PHE A 103 7.69 -1.33 -3.60
CA PHE A 103 8.71 -0.44 -4.17
C PHE A 103 8.16 0.37 -5.35
N TRP A 104 7.43 -0.28 -6.25
CA TRP A 104 6.79 0.38 -7.38
C TRP A 104 5.76 1.44 -6.93
N LEU A 105 4.89 1.10 -5.97
CA LEU A 105 3.91 2.04 -5.42
C LEU A 105 4.59 3.24 -4.76
N THR A 106 5.61 3.00 -3.93
CA THR A 106 6.40 4.07 -3.28
C THR A 106 7.00 5.05 -4.29
N ASN A 107 7.46 4.55 -5.44
CA ASN A 107 7.99 5.41 -6.51
C ASN A 107 6.90 6.27 -7.18
N LEU A 108 5.68 5.74 -7.31
CA LEU A 108 4.55 6.54 -7.81
C LEU A 108 4.13 7.61 -6.82
N GLU A 109 4.06 7.30 -5.52
CA GLU A 109 3.74 8.29 -4.51
C GLU A 109 4.75 9.44 -4.48
N LYS A 110 6.05 9.13 -4.62
CA LYS A 110 7.09 10.15 -4.73
C LYS A 110 6.87 11.08 -5.92
N LYS A 111 6.44 10.54 -7.07
CA LYS A 111 6.11 11.33 -8.26
C LYS A 111 4.89 12.22 -8.02
N VAL A 112 3.84 11.69 -7.40
CA VAL A 112 2.61 12.43 -7.10
C VAL A 112 2.89 13.59 -6.14
N ARG A 113 3.67 13.36 -5.09
CA ARG A 113 4.09 14.42 -4.15
C ARG A 113 4.98 15.48 -4.81
N ALA A 114 5.57 15.18 -5.96
CA ALA A 114 6.43 16.07 -6.72
C ALA A 114 5.74 16.68 -7.95
N ILE A 115 4.40 16.58 -8.08
CA ILE A 115 3.66 17.25 -9.16
C ILE A 115 3.96 18.76 -9.10
N PRO A 116 4.34 19.39 -10.23
CA PRO A 116 4.59 20.82 -10.28
C PRO A 116 3.32 21.63 -9.99
N VAL A 117 3.51 22.85 -9.50
CA VAL A 117 2.45 23.77 -9.06
C VAL A 117 2.70 25.14 -9.69
N THR A 118 1.65 25.86 -10.07
CA THR A 118 1.78 27.15 -10.78
C THR A 118 1.97 28.35 -9.87
N ASN A 119 1.56 28.27 -8.60
CA ASN A 119 1.65 29.36 -7.65
C ASN A 119 2.02 28.89 -6.23
N ASP A 120 2.44 29.84 -5.38
CA ASP A 120 2.88 29.57 -4.01
C ASP A 120 1.75 29.08 -3.09
N GLU A 121 0.49 29.44 -3.40
CA GLU A 121 -0.67 29.02 -2.62
C GLU A 121 -0.94 27.51 -2.79
N PHE A 122 -0.98 27.04 -4.03
CA PHE A 122 -1.10 25.63 -4.37
C PHE A 122 0.12 24.83 -3.93
N GLN A 123 1.31 25.43 -3.93
CA GLN A 123 2.49 24.80 -3.38
C GLN A 123 2.32 24.47 -1.89
N LYS A 124 1.89 25.46 -1.09
CA LYS A 124 1.67 25.25 0.35
C LYS A 124 0.63 24.17 0.62
N GLU A 125 -0.45 24.18 -0.15
CA GLU A 125 -1.52 23.20 0.00
C GLU A 125 -1.07 21.79 -0.39
N ARG A 126 -0.39 21.63 -1.53
CA ARG A 126 0.21 20.36 -1.96
C ARG A 126 1.18 19.83 -0.91
N ASP A 127 2.05 20.69 -0.39
CA ASP A 127 3.06 20.30 0.61
C ASP A 127 2.40 19.88 1.93
N HIS A 128 1.31 20.55 2.32
CA HIS A 128 0.49 20.15 3.46
C HIS A 128 -0.14 18.77 3.24
N ILE A 129 -0.78 18.53 2.09
CA ILE A 129 -1.36 17.22 1.74
C ILE A 129 -0.28 16.13 1.77
N ALA A 130 0.88 16.38 1.17
CA ALA A 130 2.01 15.45 1.15
C ALA A 130 2.53 15.15 2.56
N HIS A 131 2.60 16.17 3.42
CA HIS A 131 3.00 16.02 4.81
C HIS A 131 2.00 15.13 5.57
N VAL A 132 0.70 15.42 5.47
CA VAL A 132 -0.36 14.65 6.13
C VAL A 132 -0.37 13.21 5.65
N TRP A 133 -0.27 12.99 4.33
CA TRP A 133 -0.23 11.66 3.74
C TRP A 133 0.91 10.80 4.31
N VAL A 134 2.10 11.37 4.51
CA VAL A 134 3.26 10.64 5.00
C VAL A 134 3.28 10.50 6.53
N LYS A 135 2.74 11.48 7.25
CA LYS A 135 2.93 11.60 8.71
C LYS A 135 1.71 11.23 9.55
N LYS A 136 0.52 11.23 8.97
CA LYS A 136 -0.74 10.97 9.71
C LYS A 136 -1.40 9.69 9.22
N ALA A 137 -2.17 9.06 10.10
CA ALA A 137 -2.97 7.88 9.76
C ALA A 137 -4.25 8.23 9.00
N PHE A 138 -4.76 9.46 9.18
CA PHE A 138 -6.00 9.95 8.58
C PHE A 138 -5.80 11.35 7.99
N PRO A 139 -6.54 11.69 6.93
CA PRO A 139 -6.57 13.06 6.43
C PRO A 139 -7.20 14.00 7.46
N ASP A 140 -6.81 15.27 7.41
CA ASP A 140 -7.36 16.35 8.24
C ASP A 140 -8.25 17.34 7.45
N TRP A 141 -8.66 16.93 6.24
CA TRP A 141 -9.62 17.61 5.36
C TRP A 141 -10.78 16.68 4.98
#